data_AF-A0A2V9RHR1-F1
#
_entry.id   AF-A0A2V9RHR1-F1
#
_cell.length_a   1.000
_cell.length_b   1.000
_cell.length_c   1.000
_cell.angle_alpha   90.00
_cell.angle_beta   90.00
_cell.angle_gamma   90.00
#
_symmetry.space_group_name_H-M   'P 1'
#
loop_
_entity.id
_entity.type
_entity.pdbx_description
1 polymer ?
#
loop_
_entity_poly.entity_id
_entity_poly.type
_entity_poly.pdbx_seq_one_letter_code
_entity_poly.pdbx_strand_id
1 'polypeptide(L)'
;MNEELSRQMIETADRLAGAADSLNRVLDRLDAQQEALNTKVDRIVAAVEESEQEGDLESMRKLQERVAELEKNNSDLKAQAVRVARKTLSPAVSALLGKEYESVDKMDAAKLDRALKTLSVEQRIAVKAEMARAGMIE
;
A
#
# COMPACT_ATOMS: atom_id res chain seq x y z
N MET A 1 -23.50 85.57 24.33
CA MET A 1 -22.49 84.55 24.68
C MET A 1 -23.11 83.22 25.10
N ASN A 2 -24.10 83.16 26.00
CA ASN A 2 -24.68 81.87 26.44
C ASN A 2 -25.49 81.12 25.35
N GLU A 3 -26.22 81.83 24.48
CA GLU A 3 -27.02 81.18 23.42
C GLU A 3 -26.15 80.56 22.32
N GLU A 4 -25.04 81.20 21.97
CA GLU A 4 -24.14 80.73 20.92
C GLU A 4 -23.36 79.49 21.36
N LEU A 5 -22.92 79.46 22.64
CA LEU A 5 -22.34 78.26 23.25
C LEU A 5 -23.36 77.12 23.32
N SER A 6 -24.62 77.42 23.68
CA SER A 6 -25.69 76.42 23.72
C SER A 6 -25.98 75.84 22.33
N ARG A 7 -25.94 76.68 21.29
CA ARG A 7 -26.16 76.25 19.89
C ARG A 7 -25.02 75.36 19.38
N GLN A 8 -23.77 75.69 19.71
CA GLN A 8 -22.62 74.85 19.41
C GLN A 8 -22.66 73.51 20.16
N MET A 9 -23.14 73.50 21.41
CA MET A 9 -23.33 72.25 22.16
C MET A 9 -24.41 71.36 21.54
N ILE A 10 -25.51 71.93 21.06
CA ILE A 10 -26.56 71.17 20.36
C ILE A 10 -26.01 70.59 19.04
N GLU A 11 -25.29 71.39 18.25
CA GLU A 11 -24.73 70.93 16.97
C GLU A 11 -23.69 69.82 17.16
N THR A 12 -22.86 69.91 18.21
CA THR A 12 -21.89 68.85 18.54
C THR A 12 -22.58 67.60 19.06
N ALA A 13 -23.66 67.73 19.85
CA ALA A 13 -24.47 66.61 20.30
C ALA A 13 -25.16 65.90 19.12
N ASP A 14 -25.71 66.64 18.15
CA ASP A 14 -26.34 66.08 16.95
C ASP A 14 -25.33 65.32 16.08
N ARG A 15 -24.12 65.87 15.90
CA ARG A 15 -23.03 65.19 15.18
C ARG A 15 -22.57 63.93 15.91
N LEU A 16 -22.48 63.97 17.24
CA LEU A 16 -22.12 62.80 18.05
C LEU A 16 -23.19 61.71 17.96
N ALA A 17 -24.48 62.08 18.03
CA ALA A 17 -25.60 61.17 17.87
C ALA A 17 -25.56 60.49 16.49
N GLY A 18 -25.35 61.26 15.42
CA GLY A 18 -25.20 60.71 14.07
C GLY A 18 -23.99 59.78 13.92
N ALA A 19 -22.87 60.10 14.57
CA ALA A 19 -21.70 59.23 14.59
C ALA A 19 -21.95 57.92 15.36
N ALA A 20 -22.66 57.99 16.49
CA ALA A 20 -23.05 56.82 17.28
C ALA A 20 -24.00 55.90 16.50
N ASP A 21 -24.99 56.46 15.81
CA ASP A 21 -25.89 55.68 14.94
C ASP A 21 -25.15 55.00 13.79
N SER A 22 -24.18 55.68 13.18
CA SER A 22 -23.32 55.09 12.15
C SER A 22 -22.49 53.93 12.70
N LEU A 23 -21.91 54.10 13.89
CA LEU A 23 -21.12 53.05 14.56
C LEU A 23 -21.99 51.83 14.89
N ASN A 24 -23.20 52.03 15.42
CA ASN A 24 -24.14 50.94 15.69
C ASN A 24 -24.45 50.14 14.42
N ARG A 25 -24.73 50.81 13.29
CA ARG A 25 -24.97 50.14 12.00
C ARG A 25 -23.76 49.34 11.51
N VAL A 26 -22.54 49.82 11.76
CA VAL A 26 -21.32 49.10 11.41
C VAL A 26 -21.14 47.86 12.29
N LEU A 27 -21.43 47.97 13.59
CA LEU A 27 -21.41 46.84 14.52
C LEU A 27 -22.42 45.77 14.12
N ASP A 28 -23.68 46.15 13.85
CA ASP A 28 -24.72 45.23 13.39
C ASP A 28 -24.29 44.47 12.12
N ARG A 29 -23.64 45.18 11.19
CA ARG A 29 -23.12 44.59 9.95
C ARG A 29 -21.96 43.64 10.24
N LEU A 30 -21.07 43.97 11.17
CA LEU A 30 -19.93 43.14 11.55
C LEU A 30 -20.41 41.84 12.21
N ASP A 31 -21.39 41.93 13.11
CA ASP A 31 -21.99 40.77 13.78
C ASP A 31 -22.63 39.83 12.76
N ALA A 32 -23.42 40.37 11.83
CA ALA A 32 -24.01 39.58 10.74
C ALA A 32 -22.95 38.93 9.83
N GLN A 33 -21.84 39.63 9.56
CA GLN A 33 -20.72 39.07 8.78
C GLN A 33 -19.99 37.97 9.55
N GLN A 34 -19.82 38.13 10.87
CA GLN A 34 -19.17 37.13 11.72
C GLN A 34 -20.01 35.86 11.77
N GLU A 35 -21.33 35.97 11.95
CA GLU A 35 -22.24 34.81 11.94
C GLU A 35 -22.21 34.08 10.59
N ALA A 36 -22.26 34.83 9.49
CA ALA A 36 -22.16 34.27 8.15
C ALA A 36 -20.79 33.59 7.89
N LEU A 37 -19.71 34.13 8.46
CA LEU A 37 -18.38 33.55 8.35
C LEU A 37 -18.27 32.26 9.15
N ASN A 38 -18.73 32.24 10.41
CA ASN A 38 -18.75 31.04 11.24
C ASN A 38 -19.52 29.91 10.55
N THR A 39 -20.70 30.21 10.00
CA THR A 39 -21.49 29.23 9.24
C THR A 39 -20.80 28.72 7.97
N LYS A 40 -19.89 29.49 7.37
CA LYS A 40 -19.06 29.02 6.24
C LYS A 40 -17.91 28.16 6.73
N VAL A 41 -17.26 28.55 7.82
CA VAL A 41 -16.18 27.77 8.44
C VAL A 41 -16.69 26.40 8.85
N ASP A 42 -17.83 26.31 9.53
CA ASP A 42 -18.42 25.03 9.95
C ASP A 42 -18.69 24.10 8.76
N ARG A 43 -19.18 24.65 7.64
CA ARG A 43 -19.38 23.87 6.41
C ARG A 43 -18.08 23.40 5.77
N ILE A 44 -17.03 24.22 5.80
CA ILE A 44 -15.72 23.83 5.29
C ILE A 44 -15.14 22.73 6.17
N VAL A 45 -15.22 22.88 7.49
CA VAL A 45 -14.75 21.86 8.44
C VAL A 45 -15.47 20.54 8.18
N ALA A 46 -16.81 20.55 8.08
CA ALA A 46 -17.58 19.35 7.78
C ALA A 46 -17.17 18.69 6.45
N ALA A 47 -17.00 19.49 5.38
CA ALA A 47 -16.59 18.98 4.08
C ALA A 47 -15.15 18.42 4.07
N VAL A 48 -14.24 19.03 4.82
CA VAL A 48 -12.87 18.54 4.95
C VAL A 48 -12.84 17.23 5.72
N GLU A 49 -13.54 17.14 6.86
CA GLU A 49 -13.64 15.91 7.66
C GLU A 49 -14.25 14.75 6.85
N GLU A 50 -15.28 15.01 6.05
CA GLU A 50 -15.86 14.01 5.14
C GLU A 50 -14.85 13.57 4.07
N SER A 51 -14.14 14.52 3.45
CA SER A 51 -13.14 14.20 2.42
C SER A 51 -11.94 13.40 2.96
N GLU A 52 -11.51 13.66 4.20
CA GLU A 52 -10.44 12.91 4.85
C GLU A 52 -10.89 11.48 5.16
N GLN A 53 -12.13 11.30 5.64
CA GLN A 53 -12.71 9.97 5.89
C GLN A 53 -12.85 9.16 4.59
N GLU A 54 -13.35 9.75 3.52
CA GLU A 54 -13.48 9.06 2.22
C GLU A 54 -12.11 8.69 1.65
N GLY A 55 -11.14 9.60 1.71
CA GLY A 55 -9.77 9.37 1.25
C GLY A 55 -9.05 8.27 2.02
N ASP A 56 -9.24 8.20 3.34
CA ASP A 56 -8.65 7.15 4.19
C ASP A 56 -9.29 5.78 3.92
N LEU A 57 -10.62 5.71 3.78
CA LEU A 57 -11.33 4.47 3.43
C LEU A 57 -10.91 3.93 2.06
N GLU A 58 -10.77 4.79 1.05
CA GLU A 58 -10.33 4.39 -0.28
C GLU A 58 -8.87 3.92 -0.28
N SER A 59 -8.01 4.62 0.46
CA SER A 59 -6.61 4.26 0.64
C SER A 59 -6.46 2.92 1.35
N MET A 60 -7.25 2.68 2.40
CA MET A 60 -7.26 1.44 3.14
C MET A 60 -7.73 0.26 2.27
N ARG A 61 -8.75 0.44 1.42
CA ARG A 61 -9.18 -0.60 0.46
C ARG A 61 -8.08 -0.93 -0.55
N LYS A 62 -7.44 0.09 -1.14
CA LYS A 62 -6.32 -0.11 -2.08
C LYS A 62 -5.14 -0.83 -1.43
N LEU A 63 -4.84 -0.53 -0.16
CA LEU A 63 -3.82 -1.23 0.61
C LEU A 63 -4.20 -2.68 0.85
N GLN A 64 -5.44 -2.97 1.25
CA GLN A 64 -5.94 -4.34 1.45
C GLN A 64 -5.88 -5.17 0.17
N GLU A 65 -6.28 -4.61 -0.98
CA GLU A 65 -6.17 -5.28 -2.29
C GLU A 65 -4.71 -5.61 -2.64
N ARG A 66 -3.80 -4.65 -2.46
CA ARG A 66 -2.37 -4.87 -2.69
C ARG A 66 -1.79 -5.93 -1.76
N VAL A 67 -2.19 -5.95 -0.50
CA VAL A 67 -1.74 -6.98 0.46
C VAL A 67 -2.23 -8.35 0.00
N ALA A 68 -3.50 -8.50 -0.38
CA ALA A 68 -4.03 -9.77 -0.87
C ALA A 68 -3.32 -10.24 -2.15
N GLU A 69 -3.01 -9.33 -3.08
CA GLU A 69 -2.26 -9.64 -4.29
C GLU A 69 -0.82 -10.08 -3.97
N LEU A 70 -0.14 -9.37 -3.07
CA LEU A 70 1.21 -9.73 -2.61
C LEU A 70 1.24 -11.07 -1.89
N GLU A 71 0.25 -11.36 -1.05
CA GLU A 71 0.12 -12.65 -0.36
C GLU A 71 -0.08 -13.80 -1.36
N LYS A 72 -0.94 -13.60 -2.36
CA LYS A 72 -1.15 -14.56 -3.45
C LYS A 72 0.15 -14.81 -4.22
N ASN A 73 0.81 -13.75 -4.68
CA ASN A 73 2.06 -13.85 -5.42
C ASN A 73 3.16 -14.54 -4.61
N ASN A 74 3.25 -14.25 -3.31
CA ASN A 74 4.20 -14.90 -2.40
C ASN A 74 3.89 -16.39 -2.23
N SER A 75 2.61 -16.76 -2.13
CA SER A 75 2.19 -18.17 -2.07
C SER A 75 2.54 -18.92 -3.35
N ASP A 76 2.35 -18.30 -4.52
CA ASP A 76 2.66 -18.87 -5.82
C ASP A 76 4.18 -19.04 -6.02
N LEU A 77 4.96 -18.03 -5.62
CA LEU A 77 6.42 -18.10 -5.65
C LEU A 77 6.96 -19.17 -4.70
N LYS A 78 6.40 -19.30 -3.49
CA LYS A 78 6.75 -20.39 -2.57
C LYS A 78 6.41 -21.75 -3.18
N ALA A 79 5.25 -21.90 -3.80
CA ALA A 79 4.87 -23.14 -4.49
C ALA A 79 5.77 -23.45 -5.69
N GLN A 80 6.22 -22.43 -6.43
CA GLN A 80 7.17 -22.58 -7.52
C GLN A 80 8.55 -22.97 -7.00
N ALA A 81 9.04 -22.31 -5.94
CA ALA A 81 10.31 -22.66 -5.30
C ALA A 81 10.31 -24.10 -4.77
N VAL A 82 9.21 -24.56 -4.16
CA VAL A 82 9.05 -25.96 -3.75
C VAL A 82 9.09 -26.92 -4.95
N ARG A 83 8.48 -26.56 -6.08
CA ARG A 83 8.54 -27.38 -7.30
C ARG A 83 9.94 -27.46 -7.87
N VAL A 84 10.69 -26.35 -7.90
CA VAL A 84 12.08 -26.30 -8.38
C VAL A 84 13.03 -27.02 -7.42
N ALA A 85 12.80 -26.94 -6.12
CA ALA A 85 13.61 -27.62 -5.10
C ALA A 85 13.39 -29.14 -5.05
N ARG A 86 12.29 -29.67 -5.62
CA ARG A 86 12.09 -31.11 -5.75
C ARG A 86 13.00 -31.64 -6.85
N LYS A 87 14.05 -32.37 -6.46
CA LYS A 87 14.91 -33.13 -7.38
C LYS A 87 14.08 -34.26 -8.02
N THR A 88 13.58 -34.05 -9.25
CA THR A 88 12.75 -35.05 -9.96
C THR A 88 13.52 -35.71 -11.09
N LEU A 89 13.48 -37.04 -11.14
CA LEU A 89 13.96 -37.85 -12.26
C LEU A 89 12.79 -38.55 -12.93
N SER A 90 12.94 -38.90 -14.21
CA SER A 90 12.04 -39.80 -14.93
C SER A 90 11.89 -41.13 -14.17
N PRO A 91 10.71 -41.78 -14.20
CA PRO A 91 10.49 -43.07 -13.56
C PRO A 91 11.49 -44.15 -13.99
N ALA A 92 11.92 -44.12 -15.24
CA ALA A 92 12.92 -45.06 -15.77
C ALA A 92 14.30 -44.85 -15.11
N VAL A 93 14.72 -43.60 -14.92
CA VAL A 93 15.99 -43.25 -14.28
C VAL A 93 15.93 -43.50 -12.77
N SER A 94 14.79 -43.21 -12.15
CA SER A 94 14.52 -43.52 -10.75
C SER A 94 14.55 -45.02 -10.47
N ALA A 95 14.00 -45.85 -11.36
CA ALA A 95 14.02 -47.31 -11.22
C ALA A 95 15.43 -47.89 -11.38
N LEU A 96 16.25 -47.33 -12.28
CA LEU A 96 17.65 -47.72 -12.45
C LEU A 96 18.51 -47.38 -11.22
N LEU A 97 18.30 -46.18 -10.65
CA LEU A 97 19.06 -45.71 -9.49
C LEU A 97 18.56 -46.30 -8.17
N GLY A 98 17.26 -46.56 -8.02
CA GLY A 98 16.67 -47.14 -6.81
C GLY A 98 17.17 -48.54 -6.46
N LYS A 99 17.81 -49.23 -7.42
CA LYS A 99 18.49 -50.50 -7.17
C LYS A 99 19.84 -50.34 -6.46
N GLU A 100 20.50 -49.19 -6.62
CA GLU A 100 21.85 -48.89 -6.11
C GLU A 100 21.84 -47.82 -5.00
N TYR A 101 20.79 -47.01 -4.91
CA TYR A 101 20.64 -45.90 -3.96
C TYR A 101 19.26 -45.89 -3.29
N GLU A 102 19.26 -45.88 -1.95
CA GLU A 102 18.06 -45.82 -1.12
C GLU A 102 17.60 -44.36 -0.86
N SER A 103 18.48 -43.38 -1.07
CA SER A 103 18.19 -41.95 -0.92
C SER A 103 18.94 -41.09 -1.93
N VAL A 104 18.27 -40.06 -2.44
CA VAL A 104 18.74 -39.13 -3.48
C VAL A 104 19.72 -38.07 -2.95
N ASP A 105 19.81 -37.89 -1.62
CA ASP A 105 20.50 -36.74 -1.03
C ASP A 105 22.03 -36.83 -1.00
N LYS A 106 22.63 -38.01 -1.25
CA LYS A 106 24.09 -38.19 -1.33
C LYS A 106 24.46 -39.24 -2.37
N MET A 107 24.48 -38.86 -3.65
CA MET A 107 24.98 -39.74 -4.72
C MET A 107 26.50 -39.61 -4.85
N ASP A 108 27.20 -40.71 -4.55
CA ASP A 108 28.64 -40.84 -4.82
C ASP A 108 28.89 -41.09 -6.31
N ALA A 109 29.71 -40.25 -6.95
CA ALA A 109 30.04 -40.30 -8.37
C ALA A 109 30.63 -41.67 -8.79
N ALA A 110 31.41 -42.31 -7.91
CA ALA A 110 32.05 -43.60 -8.22
C ALA A 110 31.04 -44.76 -8.28
N LYS A 111 29.99 -44.71 -7.45
CA LYS A 111 28.88 -45.67 -7.48
C LYS A 111 27.95 -45.40 -8.67
N LEU A 112 27.76 -44.12 -9.02
CA LEU A 112 26.90 -43.72 -10.14
C LEU A 112 27.46 -44.22 -11.46
N ASP A 113 28.77 -44.05 -11.67
CA ASP A 113 29.45 -44.56 -12.85
C ASP A 113 29.41 -46.09 -12.95
N ARG A 114 29.36 -46.79 -11.82
CA ARG A 114 29.23 -48.25 -11.77
C ARG A 114 27.82 -48.70 -12.17
N ALA A 115 26.79 -48.05 -11.65
CA ALA A 115 25.39 -48.31 -11.99
C ALA A 115 25.10 -48.04 -13.48
N LEU A 116 25.73 -47.01 -14.04
CA LEU A 116 25.56 -46.60 -15.42
C LEU A 116 26.42 -47.39 -16.43
N LYS A 117 27.40 -48.18 -15.96
CA LYS A 117 28.38 -48.88 -16.83
C LYS A 117 27.76 -49.89 -17.79
N THR A 118 26.59 -50.43 -17.44
CA THR A 118 25.83 -51.40 -18.25
C THR A 118 25.07 -50.77 -19.42
N LEU A 119 24.95 -49.44 -19.44
CA LEU A 119 24.26 -48.68 -20.48
C LEU A 119 25.21 -48.23 -21.60
N SER A 120 24.63 -47.98 -22.78
CA SER A 120 25.36 -47.38 -23.90
C SER A 120 25.88 -45.98 -23.53
N VAL A 121 26.89 -45.50 -24.23
CA VAL A 121 27.50 -44.18 -23.97
C VAL A 121 26.46 -43.06 -24.09
N GLU A 122 25.59 -43.13 -25.09
CA GLU A 122 24.51 -42.16 -25.31
C GLU A 122 23.48 -42.18 -24.18
N GLN A 123 23.09 -43.37 -23.71
CA GLN A 123 22.18 -43.53 -22.57
C GLN A 123 22.78 -42.98 -21.28
N ARG A 124 24.09 -43.18 -21.06
CA ARG A 124 24.79 -42.60 -19.90
C ARG A 124 24.80 -41.08 -19.93
N ILE A 125 25.07 -40.49 -21.10
CA ILE A 125 25.07 -39.04 -21.25
C ILE A 125 23.65 -38.49 -21.01
N ALA A 126 22.62 -39.15 -21.53
CA ALA A 126 21.23 -38.76 -21.32
C ALA A 126 20.83 -38.78 -19.84
N VAL A 127 21.16 -39.87 -19.12
CA VAL A 127 20.87 -40.00 -17.68
C VAL A 127 21.63 -38.98 -16.85
N LYS A 128 22.94 -38.77 -17.12
CA LYS A 128 23.72 -37.76 -16.40
C LYS A 128 23.20 -36.33 -16.66
N ALA A 129 22.84 -36.01 -17.90
CA ALA A 129 22.25 -34.71 -18.22
C ALA A 129 20.89 -34.49 -17.55
N GLU A 130 20.11 -35.55 -17.36
CA GLU A 130 18.86 -35.50 -16.60
C GLU A 130 19.11 -35.30 -15.10
N MET A 131 20.08 -36.01 -14.52
CA MET A 131 20.47 -35.87 -13.12
C MET A 131 21.09 -34.49 -12.80
N ALA A 132 21.88 -33.93 -13.72
CA ALA A 132 22.42 -32.58 -13.60
C ALA A 132 21.30 -31.53 -13.64
N ARG A 133 20.31 -31.70 -14.54
CA ARG A 133 19.11 -30.83 -14.58
C ARG A 133 18.26 -30.94 -13.31
N ALA A 134 18.23 -32.11 -12.68
CA ALA A 134 17.54 -32.34 -11.40
C ALA A 134 18.34 -31.85 -10.18
N GLY A 135 19.55 -31.28 -10.36
CA GLY A 135 20.40 -30.80 -9.27
C GLY A 135 20.91 -31.91 -8.34
N MET A 136 21.05 -33.13 -8.87
CA MET A 136 21.54 -34.30 -8.12
C MET A 136 23.05 -34.50 -8.25
N ILE A 137 23.65 -33.99 -9.34
CA ILE A 137 25.08 -34.03 -9.65
C ILE A 137 25.48 -32.70 -10.31
N GLU A 138 26.75 -32.32 -10.17
CA GLU A 138 27.39 -31.19 -10.89
C GLU A 138 28.19 -31.67 -12.10
#